data_AF-A0A9X8DQD2-F1
#
_entry.id   AF-A0A9X8DQD2-F1
#
_cell.length_a   1.000
_cell.length_b   1.000
_cell.length_c   1.000
_cell.angle_alpha   90.00
_cell.angle_beta   90.00
_cell.angle_gamma   90.00
#
_symmetry.space_group_name_H-M   'P 1'
#
loop_
_entity.id
_entity.type
_entity.pdbx_description
1 polymer ?
#
loop_
_entity_poly.entity_id
_entity_poly.type
_entity_poly.pdbx_seq_one_letter_code
_entity_poly.pdbx_strand_id
1 'polypeptide(L)'
;MASRTLLPLAFYGSLPVHVQQAVFELPPPHIRKVIVATTIAETSVTIPGVVYVVDSCFVKLPFYNPLTGIEALVTTVESKAAAKQRAGRAGRMRKCFRLVTEATYRKSFQKHTIPQIQRTNLAPIVLHLLSMGIQDIVHFDFLSPPTPEALNRALEVLYVCPYWFLD
;
A
#
# COMPACT_ATOMS: atom_id res chain seq x y z
N MET A 1 24.82 -29.24 13.69
CA MET A 1 24.29 -27.96 13.18
C MET A 1 24.06 -27.04 14.38
N ALA A 2 24.80 -25.93 14.50
CA ALA A 2 24.56 -24.99 15.61
C ALA A 2 23.13 -24.45 15.53
N SER A 3 22.35 -24.60 16.61
CA SER A 3 21.01 -24.02 16.72
C SER A 3 21.14 -22.50 16.65
N ARG A 4 20.76 -21.91 15.51
CA ARG A 4 20.77 -20.46 15.32
C ARG A 4 19.50 -19.90 15.92
N THR A 5 19.63 -19.11 16.98
CA THR A 5 18.51 -18.39 17.60
C THR A 5 17.92 -17.38 16.60
N LEU A 6 16.59 -17.29 16.55
CA LEU A 6 15.87 -16.30 15.73
C LEU A 6 15.39 -15.15 16.61
N LEU A 7 15.51 -13.92 16.11
CA LEU A 7 14.91 -12.72 16.69
C LEU A 7 13.73 -12.27 15.81
N PRO A 8 12.49 -12.61 16.17
CA PRO A 8 11.31 -12.16 15.43
C PRO A 8 10.98 -10.72 15.79
N LEU A 9 10.77 -9.88 14.78
CA LEU A 9 10.33 -8.48 14.94
C LEU A 9 9.13 -8.22 14.04
N ALA A 10 8.13 -7.51 14.55
CA ALA A 10 7.00 -7.05 13.75
C ALA A 10 7.28 -5.64 13.19
N PHE A 11 6.80 -5.35 11.99
CA PHE A 11 6.97 -4.04 11.36
C PHE A 11 5.75 -3.61 10.54
N TYR A 12 4.90 -2.79 11.16
CA TYR A 12 3.66 -2.27 10.56
C TYR A 12 3.28 -0.91 11.16
N GLY A 13 2.42 -0.17 10.47
CA GLY A 13 2.21 1.27 10.73
C GLY A 13 1.66 1.65 12.11
N SER A 14 0.89 0.79 12.77
CA SER A 14 0.32 1.08 14.10
C SER A 14 1.24 0.68 15.28
N LEU A 15 2.45 0.19 15.01
CA LEU A 15 3.42 -0.06 16.09
C LEU A 15 3.93 1.24 16.70
N PRO A 16 4.15 1.30 18.03
CA PRO A 16 4.85 2.42 18.65
C PRO A 16 6.24 2.62 18.05
N VAL A 17 6.66 3.88 17.89
CA VAL A 17 7.93 4.25 17.24
C VAL A 17 9.14 3.55 17.88
N HIS A 18 9.18 3.49 19.22
CA HIS A 18 10.27 2.82 19.94
C HIS A 18 10.39 1.33 19.62
N VAL A 19 9.27 0.64 19.31
CA VAL A 19 9.28 -0.77 18.89
C VAL A 19 9.74 -0.88 17.43
N GLN A 20 9.32 0.05 16.58
CA GLN A 20 9.76 0.07 15.18
C GLN A 20 11.28 0.29 15.06
N GLN A 21 11.90 1.04 15.97
CA GLN A 21 13.35 1.30 15.94
C GLN A 21 14.19 0.02 16.01
N ALA A 22 13.72 -1.01 16.73
CA ALA A 22 14.42 -2.29 16.86
C ALA A 22 14.68 -3.00 15.52
N VAL A 23 13.90 -2.73 14.46
CA VAL A 23 14.15 -3.34 13.14
C VAL A 23 15.39 -2.79 12.45
N PHE A 24 15.83 -1.58 12.80
CA PHE A 24 17.01 -0.92 12.23
C PHE A 24 18.31 -1.32 12.91
N GLU A 25 18.24 -1.84 14.14
CA GLU A 25 19.39 -2.31 14.88
C GLU A 25 19.98 -3.60 14.25
N LEU A 26 21.30 -3.76 14.36
CA LEU A 26 21.97 -4.99 13.93
C LEU A 26 21.70 -6.09 14.97
N PRO A 27 21.40 -7.33 14.53
CA PRO A 27 21.23 -8.43 15.47
C PRO A 27 22.55 -8.76 16.17
N PRO A 28 22.51 -9.23 17.43
CA PRO A 28 23.69 -9.75 18.10
C PRO A 28 24.36 -10.89 17.32
N PRO A 29 25.66 -11.17 17.56
CA PRO A 29 26.36 -12.29 16.95
C PRO A 29 25.60 -13.62 17.14
N HIS A 30 25.62 -14.46 16.12
CA HIS A 30 24.95 -15.78 16.10
C HIS A 30 23.41 -15.77 16.14
N ILE A 31 22.76 -14.60 16.12
CA ILE A 31 21.30 -14.46 16.05
C ILE A 31 20.88 -14.03 14.64
N ARG A 32 19.82 -14.64 14.10
CA ARG A 32 19.21 -14.22 12.84
C ARG A 32 17.96 -13.38 13.10
N LYS A 33 18.00 -12.12 12.67
CA LYS A 33 16.83 -11.23 12.63
C LYS A 33 15.83 -11.70 11.57
N VAL A 34 14.56 -11.82 11.96
CA VAL A 34 13.44 -12.13 11.07
C VAL A 34 12.38 -11.06 11.25
N ILE A 35 12.07 -10.31 10.20
CA ILE A 35 11.14 -9.20 10.25
C ILE A 35 9.86 -9.61 9.52
N VAL A 36 8.73 -9.56 10.23
CA VAL A 36 7.40 -9.75 9.67
C VAL A 36 6.81 -8.36 9.42
N ALA A 37 6.74 -7.98 8.15
CA ALA A 37 6.36 -6.64 7.75
C ALA A 37 5.09 -6.60 6.89
N THR A 38 4.38 -5.48 6.94
CA THR A 38 3.38 -5.12 5.92
C THR A 38 4.06 -4.36 4.76
N THR A 39 3.27 -3.75 3.87
CA THR A 39 3.76 -2.92 2.76
C THR A 39 4.64 -1.74 3.18
N ILE A 40 4.71 -1.39 4.46
CA ILE A 40 5.64 -0.35 4.95
C ILE A 40 7.11 -0.66 4.61
N ALA A 41 7.49 -1.95 4.57
CA ALA A 41 8.82 -2.38 4.18
C ALA A 41 9.07 -2.29 2.66
N GLU A 42 8.02 -2.15 1.85
CA GLU A 42 8.12 -2.10 0.38
C GLU A 42 8.66 -0.75 -0.10
N THR A 43 8.11 0.36 0.40
CA THR A 43 8.33 1.70 -0.15
C THR A 43 9.07 2.66 0.78
N SER A 44 8.97 2.48 2.10
CA SER A 44 9.20 3.61 3.01
C SER A 44 10.54 3.60 3.73
N VAL A 45 11.23 2.45 3.82
CA VAL A 45 12.46 2.35 4.64
C VAL A 45 13.46 1.32 4.11
N THR A 46 14.74 1.60 4.32
CA THR A 46 15.82 0.66 4.04
C THR A 46 16.26 0.02 5.36
N ILE A 47 16.00 -1.28 5.50
CA ILE A 47 16.42 -2.05 6.67
C ILE A 47 17.79 -2.67 6.37
N PRO A 48 18.85 -2.35 7.14
CA PRO A 48 20.18 -2.88 6.89
C PRO A 48 20.25 -4.38 7.14
N GLY A 49 21.03 -5.07 6.32
CA GLY A 49 21.30 -6.50 6.48
C GLY A 49 20.16 -7.42 6.05
N VAL A 50 19.10 -6.91 5.39
CA VAL A 50 18.08 -7.75 4.77
C VAL A 50 18.66 -8.41 3.53
N VAL A 51 18.58 -9.73 3.52
CA VAL A 51 19.26 -10.59 2.58
C VAL A 51 18.37 -11.73 2.09
N TYR A 52 17.21 -11.93 2.68
CA TYR A 52 16.21 -12.85 2.18
C TYR A 52 14.87 -12.17 2.30
N VAL A 53 14.07 -12.28 1.26
CA VAL A 53 12.68 -11.82 1.26
C VAL A 53 11.81 -13.03 1.01
N VAL A 54 10.80 -13.22 1.87
CA VAL A 54 9.71 -14.17 1.66
C VAL A 54 8.47 -13.35 1.41
N ASP A 55 7.94 -13.44 0.19
CA ASP A 55 6.82 -12.63 -0.27
C ASP A 55 5.54 -13.45 -0.28
N SER A 56 4.55 -13.00 0.49
CA SER A 56 3.22 -13.60 0.52
C SER A 56 2.43 -13.35 -0.76
N CYS A 57 2.84 -12.36 -1.56
CA CYS A 57 2.15 -11.90 -2.75
C CYS A 57 0.77 -11.29 -2.56
N PHE A 58 0.42 -10.93 -1.31
CA PHE A 58 -0.80 -10.21 -0.99
C PHE A 58 -0.49 -8.80 -0.50
N VAL A 59 -1.51 -7.95 -0.62
CA VAL A 59 -1.53 -6.58 -0.10
C VAL A 59 -2.93 -6.23 0.38
N LYS A 60 -3.02 -5.46 1.46
CA LYS A 60 -4.27 -4.81 1.87
C LYS A 60 -4.27 -3.39 1.34
N LEU A 61 -5.32 -3.03 0.62
CA LEU A 61 -5.49 -1.69 0.06
C LEU A 61 -6.86 -1.11 0.42
N PRO A 62 -6.97 0.22 0.58
CA PRO A 62 -8.28 0.87 0.68
C PRO A 62 -9.04 0.68 -0.62
N PHE A 63 -10.32 0.37 -0.50
CA PHE A 63 -11.25 0.20 -1.60
C PHE A 63 -12.58 0.88 -1.24
N TYR A 64 -13.09 1.66 -2.18
CA TYR A 64 -14.36 2.36 -2.06
C TYR A 64 -15.35 1.82 -3.08
N ASN A 65 -16.54 1.44 -2.62
CA ASN A 65 -17.65 1.09 -3.49
C ASN A 65 -18.58 2.31 -3.66
N PRO A 66 -18.64 2.95 -4.84
CA PRO A 66 -19.45 4.14 -5.06
C PRO A 66 -20.97 3.87 -4.99
N LEU A 67 -21.41 2.64 -5.21
CA LEU A 67 -22.83 2.28 -5.15
C LEU A 67 -23.34 2.17 -3.71
N THR A 68 -22.53 1.61 -2.81
CA THR A 68 -22.91 1.43 -1.41
C THR A 68 -22.40 2.54 -0.49
N GLY A 69 -21.43 3.34 -0.96
CA GLY A 69 -20.76 4.36 -0.16
C GLY A 69 -19.80 3.81 0.90
N ILE A 70 -19.50 2.51 0.87
CA ILE A 70 -18.67 1.84 1.89
C ILE A 70 -17.20 1.90 1.47
N GLU A 71 -16.35 2.34 2.41
CA GLU A 71 -14.90 2.21 2.32
C GLU A 71 -14.42 1.05 3.20
N ALA A 72 -13.57 0.19 2.64
CA ALA A 72 -13.03 -0.98 3.34
C ALA A 72 -11.57 -1.25 2.94
N LEU A 73 -10.83 -1.92 3.83
CA LEU A 73 -9.52 -2.47 3.51
C LEU A 73 -9.69 -3.88 2.96
N VAL A 74 -9.40 -4.06 1.67
CA VAL A 74 -9.54 -5.34 0.98
C VAL A 74 -8.18 -5.98 0.76
N THR A 75 -8.06 -7.25 1.09
CA THR A 75 -6.88 -8.06 0.74
C THR A 75 -6.98 -8.47 -0.72
N THR A 76 -5.98 -8.13 -1.50
CA THR A 76 -5.86 -8.49 -2.92
C THR A 76 -4.45 -8.95 -3.25
N VAL A 77 -4.27 -9.50 -4.44
CA VAL A 77 -2.96 -9.88 -4.97
C VAL A 77 -2.17 -8.61 -5.29
N GLU A 78 -0.88 -8.62 -4.99
CA GLU A 78 -0.01 -7.48 -5.34
C GLU A 78 0.24 -7.38 -6.84
N SER A 79 0.75 -6.23 -7.29
CA SER A 79 1.18 -6.06 -8.68
C SER A 79 2.59 -6.60 -8.93
N LYS A 80 2.92 -6.90 -10.18
CA LYS A 80 4.29 -7.29 -10.60
C LYS A 80 5.31 -6.20 -10.26
N ALA A 81 4.91 -4.92 -10.32
CA ALA A 81 5.74 -3.79 -9.91
C ALA A 81 6.05 -3.84 -8.41
N ALA A 82 5.05 -4.04 -7.55
CA ALA A 82 5.21 -4.18 -6.10
C ALA A 82 6.10 -5.38 -5.74
N ALA A 83 5.80 -6.55 -6.31
CA ALA A 83 6.59 -7.77 -6.16
C ALA A 83 8.07 -7.59 -6.57
N LYS A 84 8.34 -6.73 -7.55
CA LYS A 84 9.72 -6.39 -7.97
C LYS A 84 10.40 -5.46 -6.96
N GLN A 85 9.67 -4.49 -6.41
CA GLN A 85 10.19 -3.62 -5.35
C GLN A 85 10.53 -4.41 -4.09
N ARG A 86 9.65 -5.32 -3.65
CA ARG A 86 9.90 -6.22 -2.50
C ARG A 86 11.13 -7.11 -2.73
N ALA A 87 11.25 -7.71 -3.91
CA ALA A 87 12.44 -8.49 -4.26
C ALA A 87 13.74 -7.64 -4.22
N GLY A 88 13.66 -6.36 -4.59
CA GLY A 88 14.77 -5.41 -4.51
C GLY A 88 15.30 -5.18 -3.10
N ARG A 89 14.49 -5.42 -2.05
CA ARG A 89 14.92 -5.27 -0.65
C ARG A 89 15.95 -6.32 -0.21
N ALA A 90 16.07 -7.45 -0.90
CA ALA A 90 17.14 -8.42 -0.67
C ALA A 90 18.51 -7.97 -1.24
N GLY A 91 18.55 -6.85 -1.98
CA GLY A 91 19.74 -6.36 -2.67
C GLY A 91 20.13 -7.20 -3.89
N ARG A 92 21.26 -6.88 -4.52
CA ARG A 92 21.75 -7.54 -5.75
C ARG A 92 22.33 -8.95 -5.52
N MET A 93 22.67 -9.30 -4.28
CA MET A 93 23.45 -10.51 -3.99
C MET A 93 22.64 -11.68 -3.43
N ARG A 94 21.31 -11.56 -3.24
CA ARG A 94 20.54 -12.57 -2.49
C ARG A 94 19.15 -12.87 -3.07
N LYS A 95 18.41 -13.80 -2.42
CA LYS A 95 17.21 -14.47 -2.96
C LYS A 95 15.89 -13.88 -2.43
N CYS A 96 14.89 -13.81 -3.32
CA CYS A 96 13.49 -13.54 -2.99
C CYS A 96 12.67 -14.81 -3.27
N PHE A 97 11.91 -15.29 -2.29
CA PHE A 97 11.01 -16.44 -2.41
C PHE A 97 9.58 -15.95 -2.44
N ARG A 98 8.84 -16.24 -3.51
CA ARG A 98 7.42 -15.89 -3.61
C ARG A 98 6.57 -17.12 -3.34
N LEU A 99 5.52 -16.97 -2.53
CA LEU A 99 4.60 -18.06 -2.16
C LEU A 99 3.53 -18.30 -3.24
N VAL A 100 3.91 -18.21 -4.51
CA VAL A 100 3.03 -18.40 -5.67
C VAL A 100 3.80 -19.09 -6.80
N THR A 101 3.10 -19.85 -7.62
CA THR A 101 3.70 -20.49 -8.80
C THR A 101 4.05 -19.44 -9.85
N GLU A 102 5.08 -19.74 -10.66
CA GLU A 102 5.47 -18.85 -11.75
C GLU A 102 4.34 -18.65 -12.78
N ALA A 103 3.57 -19.71 -13.08
CA ALA A 103 2.43 -19.63 -13.98
C ALA A 103 1.37 -18.63 -13.47
N THR A 104 1.02 -18.70 -12.18
CA THR A 104 0.06 -17.77 -11.56
C THR A 104 0.60 -16.35 -11.52
N TYR A 105 1.88 -16.17 -11.18
CA TYR A 105 2.53 -14.85 -11.19
C TYR A 105 2.52 -14.21 -12.59
N ARG A 106 2.77 -15.00 -13.65
CA ARG A 106 2.76 -14.50 -15.03
C ARG A 106 1.35 -14.15 -15.52
N LYS A 107 0.36 -15.01 -15.23
CA LYS A 107 -1.01 -14.90 -15.77
C LYS A 107 -1.93 -13.97 -14.94
N SER A 108 -1.89 -14.07 -13.61
CA SER A 108 -2.93 -13.47 -12.75
C SER A 108 -2.54 -12.11 -12.18
N PHE A 109 -1.24 -11.78 -12.11
CA PHE A 109 -0.79 -10.53 -11.50
C PHE A 109 -0.81 -9.39 -12.51
N GLN A 110 -1.43 -8.28 -12.13
CA GLN A 110 -1.42 -7.05 -12.91
C GLN A 110 -0.01 -6.43 -12.94
N LYS A 111 0.31 -5.70 -14.01
CA LYS A 111 1.63 -5.07 -14.17
C LYS A 111 1.87 -3.99 -13.10
N HIS A 112 0.86 -3.16 -12.87
CA HIS A 112 0.89 -2.05 -11.91
C HIS A 112 -0.35 -2.13 -11.01
N THR A 113 -0.22 -1.60 -9.80
CA THR A 113 -1.35 -1.45 -8.88
C THR A 113 -2.28 -0.37 -9.43
N ILE A 114 -3.60 -0.59 -9.32
CA ILE A 114 -4.59 0.41 -9.73
C ILE A 114 -4.34 1.72 -8.94
N PRO A 115 -4.30 2.90 -9.60
CA PRO A 115 -4.06 4.19 -8.96
C PRO A 115 -5.00 4.47 -7.80
N GLN A 116 -4.51 5.07 -6.71
CA GLN A 116 -5.30 5.30 -5.49
C GLN A 116 -6.61 6.08 -5.75
N ILE A 117 -6.54 7.12 -6.59
CA ILE A 117 -7.70 7.95 -6.97
C ILE A 117 -8.86 7.13 -7.58
N GLN A 118 -8.59 5.99 -8.20
CA GLN A 118 -9.61 5.12 -8.79
C GLN A 118 -10.23 4.12 -7.79
N ARG A 119 -9.82 4.15 -6.51
CA ARG A 119 -10.16 3.11 -5.51
C ARG A 119 -10.52 3.68 -4.14
N THR A 120 -10.49 5.00 -3.97
CA THR A 120 -10.77 5.67 -2.69
C THR A 120 -11.95 6.60 -2.83
N ASN A 121 -12.51 7.02 -1.69
CA ASN A 121 -13.55 8.04 -1.68
C ASN A 121 -12.99 9.36 -2.25
N LEU A 122 -13.68 9.91 -3.26
CA LEU A 122 -13.28 11.14 -3.93
C LEU A 122 -13.84 12.40 -3.27
N ALA A 123 -14.84 12.30 -2.39
CA ALA A 123 -15.47 13.48 -1.78
C ALA A 123 -14.46 14.44 -1.11
N PRO A 124 -13.46 13.98 -0.34
CA PRO A 124 -12.45 14.87 0.24
C PRO A 124 -11.58 15.57 -0.82
N ILE A 125 -11.26 14.87 -1.92
CA ILE A 125 -10.44 15.41 -3.01
C ILE A 125 -11.23 16.46 -3.79
N VAL A 126 -12.48 16.14 -4.13
CA VAL A 126 -13.42 17.04 -4.83
C VAL A 126 -13.65 18.31 -4.00
N LEU A 127 -13.87 18.17 -2.69
CA LEU A 127 -14.00 19.31 -1.78
C LEU A 127 -12.73 20.17 -1.76
N HIS A 128 -11.56 19.54 -1.71
CA HIS A 128 -10.28 20.25 -1.74
C HIS A 128 -10.10 21.03 -3.06
N LEU A 129 -10.41 20.42 -4.21
CA LEU A 129 -10.35 21.09 -5.52
C LEU A 129 -11.31 22.30 -5.59
N LEU A 130 -12.54 22.14 -5.07
CA LEU A 130 -13.50 23.24 -4.98
C LEU A 130 -12.99 24.39 -4.09
N SER A 131 -12.36 24.07 -2.95
CA SER A 131 -11.78 25.08 -2.05
C SER A 131 -10.63 25.87 -2.69
N MET A 132 -9.96 25.28 -3.69
CA MET A 132 -8.93 25.96 -4.50
C MET A 132 -9.53 26.80 -5.64
N GLY A 133 -10.86 26.83 -5.80
CA GLY A 133 -11.54 27.57 -6.87
C GLY A 133 -11.69 26.78 -8.18
N ILE A 134 -11.34 25.49 -8.21
CA ILE A 134 -11.51 24.64 -9.39
C ILE A 134 -12.97 24.15 -9.43
N GLN A 135 -13.78 24.79 -10.27
CA GLN A 135 -15.21 24.47 -10.39
C GLN A 135 -15.47 23.33 -11.39
N ASP A 136 -14.68 23.24 -12.46
CA ASP A 136 -14.82 22.19 -13.47
C ASP A 136 -13.95 20.97 -13.12
N ILE A 137 -14.50 20.13 -12.25
CA ILE A 137 -13.82 18.91 -11.79
C ILE A 137 -13.90 17.81 -12.84
N VAL A 138 -14.92 17.84 -13.70
CA VAL A 138 -15.14 16.82 -14.74
C VAL A 138 -14.05 16.90 -15.80
N HIS A 139 -13.64 18.11 -16.19
CA HIS A 139 -12.56 18.34 -17.16
C HIS A 139 -11.20 18.61 -16.50
N PHE A 140 -11.07 18.38 -15.20
CA PHE A 140 -9.79 18.52 -14.53
C PHE A 140 -8.78 17.48 -15.05
N ASP A 141 -7.54 17.92 -15.29
CA ASP A 141 -6.48 17.10 -15.89
C ASP A 141 -5.87 16.12 -14.86
N PHE A 142 -6.62 15.08 -14.52
CA PHE A 142 -6.14 14.01 -13.65
C PHE A 142 -5.12 13.14 -14.40
N LEU A 143 -3.94 12.94 -13.80
CA LEU A 143 -2.93 11.99 -14.31
C LEU A 143 -3.49 10.57 -14.52
N SER A 144 -4.46 10.17 -13.70
CA SER A 144 -5.23 8.95 -13.88
C SER A 144 -6.68 9.26 -13.51
N PRO A 145 -7.57 9.45 -14.50
CA PRO A 145 -8.91 9.93 -14.23
C PRO A 145 -9.69 8.92 -13.38
N PRO A 146 -10.49 9.39 -12.39
CA PRO A 146 -11.41 8.53 -11.67
C PRO A 146 -12.52 8.03 -12.58
N THR A 147 -13.28 7.03 -12.12
CA THR A 147 -14.48 6.61 -12.87
C THR A 147 -15.59 7.66 -12.75
N PRO A 148 -16.42 7.86 -13.78
CA PRO A 148 -17.53 8.81 -13.72
C PRO A 148 -18.47 8.56 -12.54
N GLU A 149 -18.71 7.28 -12.20
CA GLU A 149 -19.58 6.90 -11.08
C GLU A 149 -19.01 7.36 -9.73
N ALA A 150 -17.69 7.25 -9.54
CA ALA A 150 -17.04 7.69 -8.31
C ALA A 150 -17.08 9.22 -8.18
N LEU A 151 -16.92 9.94 -9.29
CA LEU A 151 -16.99 11.40 -9.31
C LEU A 151 -18.41 11.91 -9.05
N ASN A 152 -19.42 11.33 -9.72
CA ASN A 152 -20.82 11.67 -9.49
C ASN A 152 -21.21 11.42 -8.02
N ARG A 153 -20.81 10.27 -7.46
CA ARG A 153 -21.11 9.97 -6.06
C ARG A 153 -20.47 10.97 -5.10
N ALA A 154 -19.24 11.42 -5.37
CA ALA A 154 -18.60 12.44 -4.55
C ALA A 154 -19.35 13.78 -4.59
N LEU A 155 -19.81 14.22 -5.77
CA LEU A 155 -20.60 15.43 -5.93
C LEU A 155 -21.95 15.33 -5.21
N GLU A 156 -22.65 14.19 -5.33
CA GLU A 156 -23.89 13.93 -4.59
C GLU A 156 -23.72 14.04 -3.08
N VAL A 157 -22.65 13.44 -2.54
CA VAL A 157 -22.35 13.48 -1.10
C VAL A 157 -22.10 14.92 -0.63
N LEU A 158 -21.35 15.71 -1.39
CA LEU A 158 -21.06 17.10 -1.05
C LEU A 158 -22.30 17.99 -1.16
N TYR A 159 -23.17 17.75 -2.14
CA TYR A 159 -24.44 18.48 -2.28
C TYR A 159 -25.39 18.25 -1.10
N VAL A 160 -25.46 17.01 -0.58
CA VAL A 160 -26.34 16.64 0.54
C VAL A 160 -25.79 17.11 1.90
N CYS A 161 -24.49 17.39 2.01
CA CYS A 161 -23.88 17.98 3.21
C CYS A 161 -23.56 19.48 2.98
N PRO A 162 -24.55 20.39 2.97
CA PRO A 162 -24.32 21.81 2.66
C PRO A 162 -23.54 22.60 3.72
N TYR A 163 -23.25 22.02 4.89
CA TYR A 163 -22.59 22.72 6.00
C TYR A 163 -21.09 22.99 5.79
N TRP A 164 -20.47 22.57 4.67
CA TRP A 164 -19.04 22.81 4.41
C TRP A 164 -18.69 24.23 3.91
N PHE A 165 -19.69 25.09 3.67
CA PHE A 165 -19.49 26.49 3.24
C PHE A 165 -19.76 27.52 4.35
N LEU A 166 -20.01 27.07 5.58
CA LEU A 166 -20.23 27.94 6.74
C LEU A 166 -19.01 27.88 7.66
N ASP A 167 -17.91 28.49 7.23
CA ASP A 167 -16.87 29.09 8.08
C ASP A 167 -16.08 30.13 7.25
#